data_AF-A0A1Y4SMD5-F1
#
_entry.id   AF-A0A1Y4SMD5-F1
#
_cell.length_a   1.000
_cell.length_b   1.000
_cell.length_c   1.000
_cell.angle_alpha   90.00
_cell.angle_beta   90.00
_cell.angle_gamma   90.00
#
_symmetry.space_group_name_H-M   'P 1'
#
loop_
_entity.id
_entity.type
_entity.pdbx_description
1 polymer ?
#
loop_
_entity_poly.entity_id
_entity_poly.type
_entity_poly.pdbx_seq_one_letter_code
_entity_poly.pdbx_strand_id
1 'polypeptide(L)'
;MRIADQIKSARIQKEYTQEQSAENLMVSRQTISNWENGKSLPDIVSIIRMSDLYDVSLDELLKGDKVLMEKIEKDAMAVKVEKKIIKFAWISIVLGVIVIILGNIFEDNPVIDFINGALPWILLGLMLLFAMLYLNKEENRKA
;
A
#
# COMPACT_ATOMS: atom_id res chain seq x y z
N MET A 1 27.06 2.02 2.22
CA MET A 1 26.56 2.80 3.37
C MET A 1 25.09 2.50 3.52
N ARG A 2 24.60 2.36 4.75
CA ARG A 2 23.17 2.13 5.03
C ARG A 2 22.51 3.48 5.31
N ILE A 3 21.23 3.62 5.03
CA ILE A 3 20.50 4.88 5.31
C ILE A 3 20.63 5.31 6.77
N ALA A 4 20.71 4.37 7.70
CA ALA A 4 20.91 4.64 9.13
C ALA A 4 22.13 5.54 9.40
N ASP A 5 23.24 5.28 8.71
CA ASP A 5 24.47 6.06 8.83
C ASP A 5 24.26 7.47 8.25
N GLN A 6 23.58 7.56 7.11
CA GLN A 6 23.31 8.82 6.41
C GLN A 6 22.40 9.75 7.22
N ILE A 7 21.33 9.21 7.83
CA ILE A 7 20.45 9.96 8.73
C ILE A 7 21.25 10.54 9.90
N LYS A 8 22.06 9.69 10.55
CA LYS A 8 22.87 10.11 11.69
C LYS A 8 23.88 11.19 11.30
N SER A 9 24.56 11.01 10.17
CA SER A 9 25.52 11.98 9.64
C SER A 9 24.86 13.31 9.29
N ALA A 10 23.72 13.30 8.58
CA ALA A 10 23.00 14.51 8.21
C ALA A 10 22.51 15.28 9.45
N ARG A 11 21.97 14.56 10.44
CA ARG A 11 21.56 15.15 11.72
C ARG A 11 22.73 15.86 12.43
N ILE A 12 23.88 15.18 12.53
CA ILE A 12 25.06 15.72 13.21
C ILE A 12 25.61 16.93 12.46
N GLN A 13 25.63 16.92 11.13
CA GLN A 13 26.09 18.05 10.31
C GLN A 13 25.23 19.31 10.48
N LYS A 14 23.95 19.15 10.80
CA LYS A 14 23.04 20.25 11.12
C LYS A 14 22.92 20.51 12.63
N GLU A 15 23.79 19.90 13.43
CA GLU A 15 23.90 20.10 14.88
C GLU A 15 22.63 19.79 15.68
N TYR A 16 21.73 18.98 15.13
CA TYR A 16 20.52 18.58 15.83
C TYR A 16 20.78 17.45 16.81
N THR A 17 20.15 17.52 17.98
CA THR A 17 19.99 16.36 18.86
C THR A 17 18.92 15.41 18.31
N GLN A 18 18.92 14.16 18.78
CA GLN A 18 17.85 13.20 18.44
C GLN A 18 16.48 13.70 18.92
N GLU A 19 16.42 14.44 20.03
CA GLU A 19 15.18 15.02 20.54
C GLU A 19 14.65 16.10 19.60
N GLN A 20 15.49 17.06 19.23
CA GLN A 20 15.10 18.13 18.31
C GLN A 20 14.68 17.58 16.94
N SER A 21 15.36 16.55 16.45
CA SER A 21 14.97 15.90 15.20
C SER A 21 13.62 15.21 15.32
N ALA A 22 13.35 14.56 16.46
CA ALA A 22 12.08 13.90 16.73
C ALA A 22 10.93 14.92 16.78
N GLU A 23 11.13 16.04 17.46
CA GLU A 23 10.17 17.15 17.54
C GLU A 23 9.85 17.72 16.15
N ASN A 24 10.88 18.04 15.35
CA ASN A 24 10.71 18.62 14.01
C ASN A 24 10.05 17.63 13.03
N LEU A 25 10.34 16.34 13.15
CA LEU A 25 9.78 15.29 12.29
C LEU A 25 8.43 14.75 12.79
N MET A 26 7.97 15.19 13.96
CA MET A 26 6.74 14.75 14.64
C MET A 26 6.73 13.24 14.93
N VAL A 27 7.85 12.70 15.42
CA VAL A 27 8.00 11.30 15.83
C VAL A 27 8.58 11.21 17.23
N SER A 28 8.64 10.02 17.81
CA SER A 28 9.30 9.84 19.10
C SER A 28 10.83 9.88 18.96
N ARG A 29 11.54 10.34 20.00
CA ARG A 29 13.01 10.23 20.07
C ARG A 29 13.50 8.79 19.88
N GLN A 30 12.75 7.81 20.41
CA GLN A 30 13.05 6.39 20.22
C GLN A 30 12.99 5.98 18.74
N THR A 31 12.06 6.55 17.97
CA THR A 31 11.96 6.33 16.52
C THR A 31 13.22 6.80 15.80
N ILE A 32 13.70 8.03 16.09
CA ILE A 32 14.95 8.56 15.52
C ILE A 32 16.14 7.65 15.88
N SER A 33 16.25 7.26 17.16
CA SER A 33 17.29 6.33 17.61
C SER A 33 17.22 4.98 16.89
N ASN A 34 16.03 4.43 16.67
CA ASN A 34 15.86 3.17 15.95
C ASN A 34 16.29 3.28 14.48
N TRP A 35 15.99 4.39 13.82
CA TRP A 35 16.42 4.65 12.43
C TRP A 35 17.94 4.78 12.32
N GLU A 36 18.57 5.57 13.20
CA GLU A 36 20.03 5.77 13.21
C GLU A 36 20.83 4.52 13.59
N ASN A 37 20.20 3.58 14.29
CA ASN A 37 20.81 2.29 14.63
C ASN A 37 20.38 1.15 13.69
N GLY A 38 19.61 1.46 12.63
CA GLY A 38 19.15 0.47 11.65
C GLY A 38 18.19 -0.60 12.21
N LYS A 39 17.55 -0.34 13.35
CA LYS A 39 16.55 -1.24 13.97
C LYS A 39 15.21 -1.18 13.26
N SER A 40 14.89 -0.05 12.64
CA SER A 40 13.74 0.14 11.76
C SER A 40 14.12 1.06 10.61
N LEU A 41 13.32 1.03 9.54
CA LEU A 41 13.47 1.95 8.41
C LEU A 41 12.41 3.05 8.48
N PRO A 42 12.75 4.30 8.15
CA PRO A 42 11.77 5.36 7.98
C PRO A 42 10.85 5.08 6.78
N ASP A 43 9.67 5.69 6.77
CA ASP A 43 8.82 5.74 5.58
C ASP A 43 9.24 6.87 4.63
N ILE A 44 8.68 6.87 3.43
CA ILE A 44 9.04 7.85 2.40
C ILE A 44 8.74 9.29 2.82
N VAL A 45 7.67 9.52 3.59
CA VAL A 45 7.29 10.86 4.06
C VAL A 45 8.32 11.37 5.07
N SER A 46 8.77 10.50 5.97
CA SER A 46 9.81 10.80 6.96
C SER A 46 11.15 11.10 6.27
N ILE A 47 11.49 10.38 5.20
CA ILE A 47 12.69 10.62 4.40
C ILE A 47 12.64 11.99 3.72
N ILE A 48 11.49 12.36 3.13
CA ILE A 48 11.31 13.69 2.53
C ILE A 48 11.46 14.78 3.58
N ARG A 49 10.80 14.63 4.74
CA ARG A 49 10.93 15.60 5.84
C ARG A 49 12.36 15.68 6.38
N MET A 50 13.10 14.58 6.41
CA MET A 50 14.52 14.57 6.78
C MET A 50 15.39 15.28 5.74
N SER A 51 15.08 15.12 4.46
CA SER A 51 15.75 15.85 3.36
C SER A 51 15.58 17.36 3.54
N ASP A 52 14.37 17.82 3.88
CA ASP A 52 14.09 19.23 4.15
C ASP A 52 14.74 19.71 5.45
N LEU A 53 14.57 18.96 6.56
CA LEU A 53 15.09 19.33 7.89
C LEU A 53 16.62 19.39 7.90
N TYR A 54 17.27 18.40 7.29
CA TYR A 54 18.73 18.33 7.26
C TYR A 54 19.34 19.00 6.04
N ASP A 55 18.52 19.56 5.13
CA ASP A 55 18.96 20.24 3.90
C ASP A 55 20.01 19.40 3.14
N VAL A 56 19.63 18.13 2.93
CA VAL A 56 20.37 17.13 2.14
C VAL A 56 19.48 16.60 1.03
N SER A 57 20.03 16.31 -0.13
CA SER A 57 19.24 15.75 -1.24
C SER A 57 18.72 14.34 -0.91
N LEU A 58 17.54 14.00 -1.45
CA LEU A 58 17.01 12.63 -1.36
C LEU A 58 17.98 11.60 -1.94
N ASP A 59 18.64 11.92 -3.06
CA ASP A 59 19.64 11.03 -3.67
C ASP A 59 20.82 10.75 -2.75
N GLU A 60 21.24 11.76 -1.97
CA GLU A 60 22.29 11.61 -0.98
C GLU A 60 21.80 10.78 0.21
N LEU A 61 20.59 11.02 0.72
CA LEU A 61 19.99 10.30 1.85
C LEU A 61 19.61 8.84 1.53
N LEU A 62 19.45 8.52 0.24
CA LEU A 62 19.03 7.20 -0.25
C LEU A 62 20.19 6.40 -0.90
N LYS A 63 21.38 7.01 -1.04
CA LYS A 63 22.44 6.49 -1.91
C LYS A 63 22.89 5.08 -1.53
N GLY A 64 22.55 4.11 -2.37
CA GLY A 64 23.07 2.75 -2.29
C GLY A 64 22.41 1.84 -1.25
N ASP A 65 21.29 2.25 -0.64
CA ASP A 65 20.51 1.37 0.25
C ASP A 65 19.46 0.58 -0.53
N LYS A 66 19.86 -0.61 -1.00
CA LYS A 66 18.98 -1.52 -1.76
C LYS A 66 17.75 -1.95 -0.96
N VAL A 67 17.87 -2.12 0.36
CA VAL A 67 16.80 -2.61 1.23
C VAL A 67 15.69 -1.56 1.32
N LEU A 68 16.07 -0.29 1.43
CA LEU A 68 15.10 0.79 1.44
C LEU A 68 14.41 0.98 0.09
N MET A 69 15.16 0.91 -1.01
CA MET A 69 14.57 0.99 -2.36
C MET A 69 13.57 -0.14 -2.59
N GLU A 70 13.90 -1.37 -2.21
CA GLU A 70 13.00 -2.52 -2.28
C GLU A 70 11.73 -2.30 -1.43
N LYS A 71 11.86 -1.72 -0.23
CA LYS A 71 10.71 -1.36 0.61
C LYS A 71 9.82 -0.31 -0.06
N ILE A 72 10.39 0.76 -0.63
CA ILE A 72 9.62 1.79 -1.34
C ILE A 72 8.89 1.20 -2.54
N GLU A 73 9.55 0.33 -3.31
CA GLU A 73 8.92 -0.38 -4.43
C GLU A 73 7.76 -1.27 -3.97
N LYS A 74 7.96 -2.05 -2.88
CA LYS A 74 6.92 -2.91 -2.29
C LYS A 74 5.72 -2.08 -1.80
N ASP A 75 5.97 -0.99 -1.08
CA ASP A 75 4.94 -0.08 -0.57
C ASP A 75 4.16 0.56 -1.74
N ALA A 76 4.85 0.99 -2.81
CA ALA A 76 4.21 1.52 -4.02
C ALA A 76 3.38 0.47 -4.79
N MET A 77 3.85 -0.77 -4.85
CA MET A 77 3.11 -1.88 -5.47
C MET A 77 1.87 -2.26 -4.67
N ALA A 78 1.87 -2.17 -3.33
CA ALA A 78 0.70 -2.43 -2.51
C ALA A 78 -0.46 -1.47 -2.84
N VAL A 79 -0.19 -0.17 -2.90
CA VAL A 79 -1.20 0.86 -3.22
C VAL A 79 -1.77 0.69 -4.63
N LYS A 80 -0.95 0.31 -5.62
CA LYS A 80 -1.43 0.05 -6.99
C LYS A 80 -2.38 -1.15 -7.07
N VAL A 81 -2.11 -2.20 -6.28
CA VAL A 81 -2.93 -3.41 -6.26
C VAL A 81 -4.31 -3.11 -5.66
N GLU A 82 -4.37 -2.35 -4.56
CA GLU A 82 -5.64 -1.94 -3.94
C GLU A 82 -6.56 -1.19 -4.91
N LYS A 83 -6.02 -0.21 -5.65
CA LYS A 83 -6.81 0.56 -6.63
C LYS A 83 -7.33 -0.30 -7.79
N LYS A 84 -6.55 -1.28 -8.25
CA LYS A 84 -6.97 -2.19 -9.34
C LYS A 84 -8.13 -3.08 -8.92
N ILE A 85 -8.15 -3.53 -7.67
CA ILE A 85 -9.20 -4.38 -7.12
C ILE A 85 -10.50 -3.60 -6.95
N ILE A 86 -10.43 -2.38 -6.40
CA ILE A 86 -11.60 -1.50 -6.27
C ILE A 86 -12.24 -1.24 -7.64
N LYS A 87 -11.43 -1.00 -8.68
CA LYS A 87 -11.95 -0.82 -10.06
C LYS A 87 -12.65 -2.07 -10.59
N PHE A 88 -12.10 -3.26 -10.33
CA PHE A 88 -12.68 -4.53 -10.79
C PHE A 88 -14.01 -4.83 -10.07
N ALA A 89 -14.10 -4.56 -8.77
CA ALA A 89 -15.32 -4.72 -7.99
C ALA A 89 -16.46 -3.82 -8.49
N TRP A 90 -16.16 -2.56 -8.85
CA TRP A 90 -17.16 -1.69 -9.46
C TRP A 90 -17.66 -2.19 -10.82
N ILE A 91 -16.77 -2.76 -11.65
CA ILE A 91 -17.14 -3.33 -12.95
C ILE A 91 -18.06 -4.55 -12.77
N SER A 92 -17.78 -5.44 -11.82
CA SER A 92 -18.62 -6.62 -11.59
C SER A 92 -20.01 -6.26 -11.06
N ILE A 93 -20.12 -5.23 -10.20
CA ILE A 93 -21.40 -4.71 -9.71
C ILE A 93 -22.22 -4.15 -10.89
N VAL A 94 -21.62 -3.30 -11.73
CA VAL A 94 -22.31 -2.72 -12.90
C VAL A 94 -22.77 -3.81 -13.86
N LEU A 95 -21.92 -4.81 -14.13
CA LEU A 95 -22.27 -5.92 -15.00
C LEU A 95 -23.44 -6.74 -14.44
N GLY A 96 -23.45 -7.02 -13.14
CA GLY A 96 -24.55 -7.74 -12.48
C GLY A 96 -25.88 -6.99 -12.60
N VAL A 97 -25.88 -5.68 -12.40
CA VAL A 97 -27.08 -4.84 -12.55
C VAL A 97 -27.59 -4.86 -14.00
N ILE A 98 -26.69 -4.77 -14.99
CA ILE A 98 -27.07 -4.85 -16.40
C ILE A 98 -27.74 -6.19 -16.73
N VAL A 99 -27.20 -7.30 -16.22
CA VAL A 99 -27.80 -8.62 -16.48
C VAL A 99 -29.19 -8.74 -15.84
N ILE A 100 -29.39 -8.23 -14.63
CA ILE A 100 -30.71 -8.22 -13.98
C ILE A 100 -31.73 -7.44 -14.82
N ILE A 101 -31.33 -6.25 -15.32
CA ILE A 101 -32.21 -5.42 -16.14
C ILE A 101 -32.56 -6.12 -17.46
N LEU A 102 -31.57 -6.74 -18.13
CA LEU A 102 -31.79 -7.48 -19.37
C LEU A 102 -32.66 -8.73 -19.16
N GLY A 103 -32.50 -9.42 -18.03
CA GLY A 103 -33.31 -10.57 -17.65
C GLY A 103 -34.80 -10.24 -17.56
N ASN A 104 -35.14 -9.05 -17.05
CA ASN A 104 -36.51 -8.57 -16.94
C ASN A 104 -37.15 -8.15 -18.29
N ILE A 105 -36.39 -8.11 -19.39
CA ILE A 105 -36.91 -7.77 -20.73
C ILE A 105 -37.37 -9.01 -21.50
N PHE A 106 -36.88 -10.21 -21.15
CA PHE A 106 -37.25 -11.47 -21.78
C PHE A 106 -38.20 -12.27 -20.88
N GLU A 107 -39.40 -11.72 -20.64
CA GLU A 107 -40.50 -12.49 -20.05
C GLU A 107 -40.86 -13.63 -21.03
N ASP A 108 -41.00 -14.86 -20.52
CA ASP A 108 -41.38 -16.12 -21.23
C ASP A 108 -40.28 -17.09 -21.69
N ASN A 109 -39.08 -17.07 -21.07
CA ASN A 109 -38.11 -18.17 -21.25
C ASN A 109 -37.68 -18.82 -19.92
N PRO A 110 -38.12 -20.07 -19.64
CA PRO A 110 -37.75 -20.81 -18.43
C PRO A 110 -36.24 -20.98 -18.23
N VAL A 111 -35.46 -20.98 -19.31
CA VAL A 111 -33.98 -21.05 -19.25
C VAL A 111 -33.41 -19.71 -18.77
N ILE A 112 -33.99 -18.58 -19.18
CA ILE A 112 -33.57 -17.25 -18.75
C ILE A 112 -33.88 -17.03 -17.27
N ASP A 113 -35.05 -17.48 -16.79
CA ASP A 113 -35.41 -17.41 -15.37
C ASP A 113 -34.45 -18.22 -14.48
N PHE A 114 -34.08 -19.42 -14.93
CA PHE A 114 -33.08 -20.23 -14.25
C PHE A 114 -31.70 -19.55 -14.21
N ILE A 115 -31.25 -18.97 -15.33
CA ILE A 115 -29.97 -18.25 -15.40
C ILE A 115 -30.01 -17.02 -14.49
N ASN A 116 -31.07 -16.23 -14.51
CA ASN A 116 -31.23 -15.04 -13.65
C ASN A 116 -31.24 -15.40 -12.17
N GLY A 117 -31.84 -16.53 -11.79
CA GLY A 117 -31.84 -17.02 -10.42
C GLY A 117 -30.46 -17.55 -9.98
N ALA A 118 -29.74 -18.24 -10.87
CA ALA A 118 -28.45 -18.87 -10.54
C ALA A 118 -27.25 -17.91 -10.61
N LEU A 119 -27.26 -16.96 -11.54
CA LEU A 119 -26.12 -16.08 -11.83
C LEU A 119 -25.67 -15.22 -10.63
N PRO A 120 -26.57 -14.62 -9.81
CA PRO A 120 -26.16 -13.87 -8.62
C PRO A 120 -25.35 -14.73 -7.64
N TRP A 121 -25.74 -16.00 -7.45
CA TRP A 121 -25.05 -16.91 -6.53
C TRP A 121 -23.68 -17.33 -7.06
N ILE A 122 -23.55 -17.55 -8.38
CA ILE A 122 -22.26 -17.84 -9.02
C ILE A 122 -21.31 -16.63 -8.88
N LEU A 123 -21.81 -15.42 -9.13
CA LEU A 123 -21.04 -14.18 -8.97
C LEU A 123 -20.64 -13.95 -7.51
N LEU A 124 -21.52 -14.23 -6.55
CA LEU A 124 -21.22 -14.15 -5.12
C LEU A 124 -20.11 -15.16 -4.74
N GLY A 125 -20.19 -16.40 -5.23
CA GLY A 125 -19.17 -17.42 -5.00
C GLY A 125 -17.80 -17.03 -5.57
N LEU A 126 -17.76 -16.48 -6.79
CA LEU A 126 -16.54 -15.98 -7.40
C LEU A 126 -15.96 -14.77 -6.64
N MET A 127 -16.80 -13.85 -6.16
CA MET A 127 -16.36 -12.74 -5.31
C MET A 127 -15.75 -13.23 -3.99
N LEU A 128 -16.37 -14.20 -3.32
CA LEU A 128 -15.86 -14.78 -2.07
C LEU A 128 -14.52 -15.49 -2.30
N LEU A 129 -14.39 -16.25 -3.39
CA LEU A 129 -13.14 -16.92 -3.74
C LEU A 129 -12.03 -15.91 -4.05
N PHE A 130 -12.34 -14.84 -4.78
CA PHE A 130 -11.40 -13.76 -5.03
C PHE A 130 -10.98 -13.03 -3.74
N ALA A 131 -11.92 -12.77 -2.82
CA ALA A 131 -11.64 -12.16 -1.52
C ALA A 131 -10.70 -13.03 -0.68
N MET A 132 -10.94 -14.35 -0.63
CA MET A 132 -10.06 -15.29 0.08
C MET A 132 -8.64 -15.30 -0.50
N LEU A 133 -8.50 -15.33 -1.84
CA LEU A 133 -7.19 -15.27 -2.48
C LEU A 133 -6.48 -13.94 -2.21
N TYR A 134 -7.22 -12.83 -2.14
CA TYR A 134 -6.66 -11.53 -1.81
C TYR A 134 -6.15 -11.47 -0.37
N LEU A 135 -6.97 -11.91 0.59
CA LEU A 135 -6.60 -11.94 2.01
C LEU A 135 -5.37 -12.83 2.24
N ASN A 136 -5.32 -14.00 1.62
CA ASN A 136 -4.16 -14.90 1.71
C ASN A 136 -2.89 -14.25 1.11
N LYS A 137 -3.01 -13.47 0.04
CA LYS A 137 -1.87 -12.74 -0.54
C LYS A 137 -1.37 -11.61 0.38
N GLU A 138 -2.27 -10.94 1.10
CA GLU A 138 -1.92 -9.89 2.05
C GLU A 138 -1.23 -10.46 3.30
N GLU A 139 -1.72 -11.59 3.81
CA GLU A 139 -1.12 -12.32 4.94
C GLU A 139 0.32 -12.76 4.62
N ASN A 140 0.53 -13.34 3.43
CA ASN A 140 1.87 -13.73 2.95
C ASN A 140 2.81 -12.54 2.65
N ARG A 141 2.32 -11.29 2.60
CA ARG A 141 3.18 -10.10 2.46
C ARG A 141 3.69 -9.57 3.80
N LYS A 142 3.02 -9.91 4.91
CA LYS A 142 3.31 -9.46 6.28
C LYS A 142 4.20 -10.45 7.05
N ALA A 143 4.23 -11.73 6.65
CA ALA A 143 5.20 -12.74 7.09
C ALA A 143 6.57 -12.53 6.40
#